data_AF-A0A4R1H6F9-F1
#
_entry.id   AF-A0A4R1H6F9-F1
#
_cell.length_a   1.000
_cell.length_b   1.000
_cell.length_c   1.000
_cell.angle_alpha   90.00
_cell.angle_beta   90.00
_cell.angle_gamma   90.00
#
_symmetry.space_group_name_H-M   'P 1'
#
loop_
_entity.id
_entity.type
_entity.pdbx_description
1 polymer ?
#
loop_
_entity_poly.entity_id
_entity_poly.type
_entity_poly.pdbx_seq_one_letter_code
_entity_poly.pdbx_strand_id
1 'polypeptide(L)'
;MPEPDALDAALALFKDPVAARGMPQLALPSGMDRVLAVAVGDQEALAAAERRSGIARGSLQQAAGFFIEQALLFHDADSYRVLGAGRSATHEELRHNMALLMRWLHPDLQSLRSGPLDREVFTARIARAWEDLKTGERRSAYDLRHPPAAPARPGPGRREARASSDPRGGSRSGAGKGVSGKSGAGLGSVGLRTAGLGTAGLGTAVKPGAGKGGTSRPAPGGAAKIRRPDGPGSAARRRPPPLSVNRIEAASFWVRLWGFIWGRR
;
A
#
# COMPACT_ATOMS: atom_id res chain seq x y z
N MET A 1 5.68 -13.63 22.13
CA MET A 1 6.10 -13.10 20.82
C MET A 1 5.79 -11.62 20.85
N PRO A 2 6.73 -10.70 20.58
CA PRO A 2 6.39 -9.30 20.43
C PRO A 2 5.36 -9.17 19.31
N GLU A 3 4.29 -8.42 19.55
CA GLU A 3 3.31 -8.04 18.52
C GLU A 3 4.07 -7.39 17.35
N PRO A 4 3.79 -7.78 16.09
CA PRO A 4 4.48 -7.19 14.94
C PRO A 4 4.18 -5.69 14.88
N ASP A 5 5.22 -4.87 14.74
CA ASP A 5 5.09 -3.42 14.51
C ASP A 5 4.53 -3.19 13.10
N ALA A 6 3.59 -2.24 12.96
CA ALA A 6 2.88 -2.01 11.72
C ALA A 6 3.79 -1.62 10.55
N LEU A 7 4.92 -0.94 10.82
CA LEU A 7 5.86 -0.59 9.75
C LEU A 7 6.64 -1.82 9.28
N ASP A 8 6.97 -2.75 10.18
CA ASP A 8 7.62 -4.00 9.80
C ASP A 8 6.65 -4.88 8.99
N ALA A 9 5.36 -4.89 9.36
CA ALA A 9 4.31 -5.52 8.57
C ALA A 9 4.14 -4.87 7.18
N ALA A 10 4.21 -3.54 7.08
CA ALA A 10 4.16 -2.82 5.80
C ALA A 10 5.35 -3.19 4.91
N LEU A 11 6.56 -3.26 5.47
CA LEU A 11 7.75 -3.67 4.75
C LEU A 11 7.70 -5.14 4.30
N ALA A 12 7.20 -6.03 5.15
CA ALA A 12 7.02 -7.44 4.81
C ALA A 12 6.02 -7.60 3.66
N LEU A 13 4.88 -6.91 3.75
CA LEU A 13 3.84 -6.90 2.73
C LEU A 13 4.33 -6.33 1.39
N PHE A 14 5.18 -5.31 1.43
CA PHE A 14 5.78 -4.73 0.23
C PHE A 14 6.77 -5.69 -0.46
N LYS A 15 7.47 -6.52 0.32
CA LYS A 15 8.37 -7.56 -0.21
C LYS A 15 7.62 -8.78 -0.74
N ASP A 16 6.51 -9.15 -0.11
CA ASP A 16 5.61 -10.22 -0.56
C ASP A 16 4.16 -9.72 -0.73
N PRO A 17 3.84 -9.12 -1.89
CA PRO A 17 2.50 -8.62 -2.16
C PRO A 17 1.42 -9.70 -2.18
N VAL A 18 1.78 -10.98 -2.35
CA VAL A 18 0.79 -12.08 -2.36
C VAL A 18 0.18 -12.27 -0.97
N ALA A 19 0.95 -11.97 0.08
CA ALA A 19 0.48 -12.00 1.46
C ALA A 19 -0.67 -11.01 1.74
N ALA A 20 -0.88 -10.00 0.88
CA ALA A 20 -2.00 -9.05 1.00
C ALA A 20 -3.36 -9.73 1.10
N ARG A 21 -3.53 -10.89 0.45
CA ARG A 21 -4.79 -11.65 0.43
C ARG A 21 -5.25 -12.10 1.83
N GLY A 22 -4.31 -12.30 2.76
CA GLY A 22 -4.61 -12.70 4.13
C GLY A 22 -4.86 -11.52 5.09
N MET A 23 -4.50 -10.29 4.70
CA MET A 23 -4.55 -9.12 5.59
C MET A 23 -5.94 -8.83 6.18
N PRO A 24 -7.06 -8.97 5.43
CA PRO A 24 -8.40 -8.71 5.98
C PRO A 24 -8.74 -9.56 7.21
N GLN A 25 -8.12 -10.73 7.37
CA GLN A 25 -8.41 -11.67 8.45
C GLN A 25 -7.52 -11.49 9.68
N LEU A 26 -6.41 -10.76 9.55
CA LEU A 26 -5.46 -10.51 10.63
C LEU A 26 -5.90 -9.32 11.47
N ALA A 27 -5.60 -9.34 12.78
CA ALA A 27 -5.73 -8.14 13.60
C ALA A 27 -4.82 -7.02 13.05
N LEU A 28 -5.21 -5.76 13.23
CA LEU A 28 -4.35 -4.66 12.88
C LEU A 28 -3.10 -4.67 13.76
N PRO A 29 -1.88 -4.61 13.18
CA PRO A 29 -0.66 -4.50 13.96
C PRO A 29 -0.63 -3.21 14.78
N SER A 30 0.14 -3.22 15.87
CA SER A 30 0.36 -2.02 16.69
C SER A 30 1.25 -0.97 15.98
N GLY A 31 1.09 0.32 16.32
CA GLY A 31 1.92 1.39 15.74
C GLY A 31 1.45 1.93 14.39
N MET A 32 0.14 1.87 14.12
CA MET A 32 -0.47 2.34 12.87
C MET A 32 -0.25 3.84 12.60
N ASP A 33 -0.20 4.66 13.66
CA ASP A 33 0.13 6.09 13.62
C ASP A 33 1.44 6.36 12.86
N ARG A 34 2.47 5.54 13.10
CA ARG A 34 3.78 5.66 12.44
C ARG A 34 3.72 5.34 10.95
N VAL A 35 2.97 4.31 10.57
CA VAL A 35 2.79 3.95 9.15
C VAL A 35 2.08 5.08 8.42
N LEU A 36 1.02 5.63 9.01
CA LEU A 36 0.30 6.75 8.45
C LEU A 36 1.19 7.99 8.33
N ALA A 37 1.99 8.31 9.35
CA ALA A 37 2.94 9.42 9.36
C ALA A 37 4.04 9.27 8.29
N VAL A 38 4.60 8.06 8.15
CA VAL A 38 5.57 7.73 7.08
C VAL A 38 4.93 7.92 5.71
N ALA A 39 3.70 7.42 5.50
CA ALA A 39 3.01 7.51 4.21
C ALA A 39 2.79 8.97 3.75
N VAL A 40 2.55 9.89 4.69
CA VAL A 40 2.38 11.33 4.39
C VAL A 40 3.71 12.10 4.31
N GLY A 41 4.85 11.43 4.49
CA GLY A 41 6.17 12.03 4.42
C GLY A 41 6.56 12.90 5.61
N ASP A 42 6.03 12.58 6.80
CA ASP A 42 6.50 13.20 8.02
C ASP A 42 8.01 12.97 8.21
N GLN A 43 8.77 14.06 8.41
CA GLN A 43 10.24 13.99 8.40
C GLN A 43 10.80 13.27 9.62
N GLU A 44 10.16 13.42 10.78
CA GLU A 44 10.59 12.76 12.01
C GLU A 44 10.30 11.26 11.94
N ALA A 45 9.08 10.89 11.52
CA ALA A 45 8.69 9.51 11.34
C ALA A 45 9.56 8.80 10.29
N LEU A 46 9.85 9.46 9.17
CA LEU A 46 10.75 8.92 8.14
C LEU A 46 12.17 8.74 8.65
N ALA A 47 12.72 9.72 9.36
CA ALA A 47 14.08 9.62 9.90
C ALA A 47 14.17 8.52 10.97
N ALA A 48 13.15 8.36 11.81
CA ALA A 48 13.08 7.26 12.78
C ALA A 48 12.98 5.89 12.10
N ALA A 49 12.12 5.76 11.08
CA ALA A 49 11.96 4.55 10.29
C ALA A 49 13.24 4.16 9.54
N GLU A 50 13.92 5.13 8.92
CA GLU A 50 15.19 4.94 8.20
C GLU A 50 16.30 4.49 9.16
N ARG A 51 16.45 5.13 10.33
CA ARG A 51 17.42 4.71 11.35
C ARG A 51 17.16 3.29 11.85
N ARG A 52 15.89 2.90 11.98
CA ARG A 52 15.50 1.59 12.51
C ARG A 52 15.67 0.46 11.50
N SER A 53 15.29 0.71 10.24
CA SER A 53 15.21 -0.32 9.20
C SER A 53 16.39 -0.34 8.23
N GLY A 54 17.14 0.76 8.12
CA GLY A 54 18.16 0.97 7.10
C GLY A 54 17.61 1.14 5.68
N ILE A 55 16.30 1.32 5.53
CA ILE A 55 15.63 1.43 4.23
C ILE A 55 15.48 2.90 3.85
N ALA A 56 15.73 3.20 2.57
CA ALA A 56 15.58 4.54 2.02
C ALA A 56 14.14 5.07 2.17
N ARG A 57 14.03 6.38 2.44
CA ARG A 57 12.74 7.07 2.67
C ARG A 57 11.69 6.81 1.61
N GLY A 58 12.06 6.85 0.32
CA GLY A 58 11.11 6.59 -0.77
C GLY A 58 10.49 5.19 -0.70
N SER A 59 11.29 4.15 -0.42
CA SER A 59 10.79 2.78 -0.24
C SER A 59 9.92 2.63 1.00
N LEU A 60 10.24 3.33 2.09
CA LEU A 60 9.39 3.37 3.29
C LEU A 60 8.02 3.97 2.99
N GLN A 61 7.98 5.08 2.25
CA GLN A 61 6.72 5.72 1.86
C GLN A 61 5.88 4.83 0.93
N GLN A 62 6.53 4.17 -0.04
CA GLN A 62 5.86 3.22 -0.94
C GLN A 62 5.28 2.03 -0.19
N ALA A 63 6.05 1.43 0.73
CA ALA A 63 5.58 0.32 1.55
C ALA A 63 4.40 0.74 2.44
N ALA A 64 4.47 1.91 3.07
CA ALA A 64 3.39 2.44 3.90
C ALA A 64 2.12 2.74 3.07
N GLY A 65 2.27 3.35 1.89
CA GLY A 65 1.15 3.58 0.98
C GLY A 65 0.49 2.29 0.51
N PHE A 66 1.29 1.30 0.09
CA PHE A 66 0.80 -0.01 -0.31
C PHE A 66 0.06 -0.70 0.84
N PHE A 67 0.59 -0.62 2.05
CA PHE A 67 -0.07 -1.16 3.24
C PHE A 67 -1.43 -0.50 3.49
N ILE A 68 -1.52 0.83 3.40
CA ILE A 68 -2.80 1.54 3.57
C ILE A 68 -3.85 1.02 2.57
N GLU A 69 -3.47 0.91 1.30
CA GLU A 69 -4.38 0.45 0.24
C GLU A 69 -4.86 -0.98 0.48
N GLN A 70 -3.93 -1.90 0.75
CA GLN A 70 -4.24 -3.33 0.83
C GLN A 70 -4.82 -3.74 2.18
N ALA A 71 -4.35 -3.15 3.27
CA ALA A 71 -4.71 -3.57 4.63
C ALA A 71 -5.83 -2.76 5.27
N LEU A 72 -5.99 -1.47 4.90
CA LEU A 72 -7.00 -0.59 5.50
C LEU A 72 -8.16 -0.30 4.56
N LEU A 73 -7.90 -0.15 3.27
CA LEU A 73 -8.87 0.39 2.30
C LEU A 73 -9.45 -0.68 1.36
N PHE A 74 -9.44 -1.96 1.75
CA PHE A 74 -10.16 -3.01 1.02
C PHE A 74 -11.69 -2.83 1.14
N HIS A 75 -12.46 -3.52 0.30
CA HIS A 75 -13.90 -3.27 0.13
C HIS A 75 -14.73 -3.45 1.40
N ASP A 76 -14.46 -4.53 2.13
CA ASP A 76 -15.24 -4.95 3.31
C ASP A 76 -14.61 -4.51 4.64
N ALA A 77 -13.70 -3.53 4.61
CA ALA A 77 -13.03 -3.04 5.81
C ALA A 77 -14.04 -2.33 6.72
N ASP A 78 -14.04 -2.68 8.01
CA ASP A 78 -14.84 -1.99 9.01
C ASP A 78 -14.32 -0.56 9.26
N SER A 79 -15.17 0.30 9.84
CA SER A 79 -14.87 1.72 9.99
C SER A 79 -13.68 1.99 10.92
N TYR A 80 -13.40 1.11 11.89
CA TYR A 80 -12.19 1.25 12.72
C TYR A 80 -10.95 0.91 11.91
N ARG A 81 -11.02 -0.17 11.14
CA ARG A 81 -9.93 -0.60 10.27
C ARG A 81 -9.59 0.40 9.18
N VAL A 82 -10.60 0.99 8.54
CA VAL A 82 -10.41 2.06 7.56
C VAL A 82 -9.66 3.25 8.17
N LEU A 83 -9.92 3.57 9.45
CA LEU A 83 -9.20 4.61 10.19
C LEU A 83 -7.88 4.13 10.84
N GLY A 84 -7.40 2.93 10.48
CA GLY A 84 -6.13 2.39 10.98
C GLY A 84 -6.11 2.19 12.50
N ALA A 85 -7.24 1.84 13.10
CA ALA A 85 -7.39 1.77 14.55
C ALA A 85 -8.18 0.53 14.99
N GLY A 86 -8.01 0.15 16.26
CA GLY A 86 -8.86 -0.85 16.91
C GLY A 86 -10.09 -0.24 17.57
N ARG A 87 -11.02 -1.08 18.02
CA ARG A 87 -12.25 -0.62 18.71
C ARG A 87 -11.99 0.13 20.02
N SER A 88 -10.88 -0.18 20.68
CA SER A 88 -10.44 0.49 21.92
C SER A 88 -9.80 1.86 21.68
N ALA A 89 -9.61 2.28 20.43
CA ALA A 89 -8.97 3.57 20.14
C ALA A 89 -9.79 4.73 20.70
N THR A 90 -9.10 5.76 21.14
CA THR A 90 -9.69 7.02 21.60
C THR A 90 -10.23 7.83 20.41
N HIS A 91 -11.11 8.80 20.70
CA HIS A 91 -11.60 9.71 19.66
C HIS A 91 -10.47 10.55 19.03
N GLU A 92 -9.47 10.93 19.84
CA GLU A 92 -8.33 11.71 19.39
C GLU A 92 -7.45 10.91 18.42
N GLU A 93 -7.18 9.64 18.71
CA GLU A 93 -6.44 8.74 17.80
C GLU A 93 -7.19 8.57 16.46
N LEU A 94 -8.51 8.35 16.50
CA LEU A 94 -9.30 8.25 15.27
C LEU A 94 -9.23 9.53 14.44
N ARG A 95 -9.35 10.69 15.09
CA ARG A 95 -9.27 12.01 14.43
C ARG A 95 -7.89 12.23 13.82
N HIS A 96 -6.84 11.88 14.55
CA HIS A 96 -5.46 11.99 14.10
C HIS A 96 -5.21 11.13 12.86
N ASN A 97 -5.58 9.86 12.91
CA ASN A 97 -5.43 8.93 11.79
C ASN A 97 -6.23 9.36 10.57
N MET A 98 -7.48 9.81 10.78
CA MET A 98 -8.31 10.40 9.73
C MET A 98 -7.61 11.57 9.01
N ALA A 99 -7.00 12.48 9.77
CA ALA A 99 -6.29 13.62 9.21
C ALA A 99 -5.06 13.18 8.39
N LEU A 100 -4.30 12.20 8.87
CA LEU A 100 -3.17 11.63 8.12
C LEU A 100 -3.63 10.94 6.84
N LEU A 101 -4.68 10.13 6.88
CA LEU A 101 -5.24 9.46 5.71
C LEU A 101 -5.75 10.45 4.65
N MET A 102 -6.44 11.51 5.08
CA MET A 102 -6.89 12.56 4.16
C MET A 102 -5.72 13.34 3.57
N ARG A 103 -4.71 13.68 4.37
CA ARG A 103 -3.47 14.29 3.86
C ARG A 103 -2.77 13.36 2.88
N TRP A 104 -2.73 12.06 3.15
CA TRP A 104 -2.18 11.05 2.25
C TRP A 104 -2.97 11.03 0.93
N LEU A 105 -4.27 11.25 0.91
CA LEU A 105 -5.03 11.34 -0.34
C LEU A 105 -4.88 12.70 -1.07
N HIS A 106 -4.06 13.64 -0.61
CA HIS A 106 -3.93 14.96 -1.25
C HIS A 106 -3.20 14.89 -2.61
N PRO A 107 -3.63 15.65 -3.65
CA PRO A 107 -2.98 15.65 -4.97
C PRO A 107 -1.51 16.06 -4.93
N ASP A 108 -1.12 16.93 -4.01
CA ASP A 108 0.27 17.40 -3.90
C ASP A 108 1.26 16.30 -3.54
N LEU A 109 0.78 15.21 -2.92
CA LEU A 109 1.62 14.05 -2.59
C LEU A 109 1.65 12.98 -3.70
N GLN A 110 0.97 13.22 -4.84
CA GLN A 110 0.93 12.25 -5.94
C GLN A 110 2.25 12.15 -6.70
N SER A 111 3.01 13.24 -6.78
CA SER A 111 4.34 13.24 -7.43
C SER A 111 5.32 12.27 -6.77
N LEU A 112 5.06 11.87 -5.52
CA LEU A 112 5.86 10.96 -4.72
C LEU A 112 5.42 9.48 -4.87
N ARG A 113 4.43 9.17 -5.72
CA ARG A 113 3.85 7.82 -5.87
C ARG A 113 3.96 7.28 -7.29
N SER A 114 4.02 5.96 -7.38
CA SER A 114 3.98 5.22 -8.63
C SER A 114 2.63 4.53 -8.77
N GLY A 115 1.76 5.05 -9.65
CA GLY A 115 0.52 4.38 -10.07
C GLY A 115 -0.76 5.22 -9.93
N PRO A 116 -1.81 4.89 -10.70
CA PRO A 116 -3.12 5.49 -10.55
C PRO A 116 -3.81 5.00 -9.27
N LEU A 117 -4.29 5.94 -8.46
CA LEU A 117 -5.04 5.68 -7.23
C LEU A 117 -6.50 6.04 -7.44
N ASP A 118 -7.43 5.15 -7.05
CA ASP A 118 -8.88 5.42 -7.00
C ASP A 118 -9.22 6.36 -5.84
N ARG A 119 -8.70 7.58 -5.91
CA ARG A 119 -8.74 8.59 -4.84
C ARG A 119 -10.16 8.86 -4.37
N GLU A 120 -11.09 8.99 -5.29
CA GLU A 120 -12.49 9.31 -4.98
C GLU A 120 -13.12 8.18 -4.16
N VAL A 121 -12.85 6.93 -4.54
CA VAL A 121 -13.33 5.73 -3.82
C VAL A 121 -12.75 5.70 -2.41
N PHE A 122 -11.45 5.91 -2.27
CA PHE A 122 -10.79 5.90 -0.96
C PHE A 122 -11.21 7.07 -0.07
N THR A 123 -11.35 8.28 -0.64
CA THR A 123 -11.84 9.46 0.08
C THR A 123 -13.24 9.20 0.62
N ALA A 124 -14.13 8.65 -0.20
CA ALA A 124 -15.50 8.33 0.21
C ALA A 124 -15.53 7.27 1.33
N ARG A 125 -14.70 6.23 1.25
CA ARG A 125 -14.60 5.20 2.31
C ARG A 125 -14.13 5.79 3.64
N ILE A 126 -13.05 6.57 3.61
CA ILE A 126 -12.50 7.19 4.81
C ILE A 126 -13.49 8.20 5.41
N ALA A 127 -14.15 9.01 4.57
CA ALA A 127 -15.18 9.95 5.04
C ALA A 127 -16.36 9.23 5.70
N ARG A 128 -16.85 8.14 5.09
CA ARG A 128 -17.92 7.30 5.67
C ARG A 128 -17.51 6.70 7.01
N ALA A 129 -16.30 6.14 7.09
CA ALA A 129 -15.78 5.57 8.33
C ALA A 129 -15.66 6.61 9.45
N TRP A 130 -15.22 7.84 9.12
CA TRP A 130 -15.20 8.94 10.07
C TRP A 130 -16.60 9.35 10.51
N GLU A 131 -17.56 9.46 9.59
CA GLU A 131 -18.94 9.76 9.94
C GLU A 131 -19.53 8.74 10.91
N ASP A 132 -19.22 7.45 10.76
CA ASP A 132 -19.67 6.40 11.66
C ASP A 132 -19.10 6.52 13.10
N LEU A 133 -17.90 7.09 13.27
CA LEU A 133 -17.14 7.01 14.53
C LEU A 133 -16.87 8.37 15.20
N LYS A 134 -17.18 9.49 14.55
CA LYS A 134 -16.81 10.84 15.02
C LYS A 134 -17.54 11.33 16.28
N THR A 135 -18.56 10.64 16.76
CA THR A 135 -19.18 10.94 18.06
C THR A 135 -19.41 9.65 18.83
N GLY A 136 -19.44 9.73 20.17
CA GLY A 136 -19.69 8.55 21.02
C GLY A 136 -21.01 7.85 20.69
N GLU A 137 -22.08 8.63 20.45
CA GLU A 137 -23.38 8.10 20.03
C GLU A 137 -23.29 7.34 18.71
N ARG A 138 -22.68 7.93 17.67
CA ARG A 138 -22.54 7.26 16.36
C ARG A 138 -21.69 6.01 16.46
N ARG A 139 -20.60 6.07 17.23
CA ARG A 139 -19.73 4.92 17.52
C ARG A 139 -20.52 3.80 18.19
N SER A 140 -21.31 4.10 19.21
CA SER A 140 -22.15 3.09 19.88
C SER A 140 -23.19 2.48 18.93
N ALA A 141 -23.84 3.29 18.10
CA ALA A 141 -24.80 2.81 17.11
C ALA A 141 -24.11 1.95 16.03
N TYR A 142 -22.88 2.29 15.65
CA TYR A 142 -22.06 1.51 14.75
C TYR A 142 -21.70 0.15 15.34
N ASP A 143 -21.23 0.11 16.60
CA ASP A 143 -20.86 -1.11 17.31
C ASP A 143 -22.04 -2.07 17.49
N LEU A 144 -23.25 -1.55 17.71
CA LEU A 144 -24.48 -2.36 17.78
C LEU A 144 -24.81 -3.03 16.44
N ARG A 145 -24.54 -2.36 15.31
CA ARG A 145 -24.77 -2.92 13.96
C ARG A 145 -23.64 -3.86 13.50
N HIS A 146 -22.44 -3.63 14.00
CA HIS A 146 -21.23 -4.38 13.65
C HIS A 146 -20.59 -4.91 14.92
N PRO A 147 -21.17 -5.94 15.56
CA PRO A 147 -20.57 -6.52 16.75
C PRO A 147 -19.15 -7.03 16.43
N PRO A 148 -18.22 -6.98 17.39
CA PRO A 148 -16.90 -7.56 17.19
C PRO A 148 -17.05 -9.03 16.79
N ALA A 149 -16.26 -9.47 15.81
CA ALA A 149 -16.19 -10.88 15.48
C ALA A 149 -15.91 -11.65 16.77
N ALA A 150 -16.80 -12.58 17.13
CA ALA A 150 -16.62 -13.38 18.34
C ALA A 150 -15.22 -14.02 18.26
N PRO A 151 -14.44 -14.03 19.36
CA PRO A 151 -13.15 -14.70 19.36
C PRO A 151 -13.39 -16.12 18.85
N ALA A 152 -12.66 -16.50 17.79
CA ALA A 152 -12.78 -17.82 17.19
C ALA A 152 -12.70 -18.83 18.32
N ARG A 153 -13.84 -19.47 18.63
CA ARG A 153 -13.89 -20.47 19.70
C ARG A 153 -12.77 -21.46 19.37
N PRO A 154 -11.86 -21.78 20.30
CA PRO A 154 -10.88 -22.81 20.06
C PRO A 154 -11.67 -24.05 19.65
N GLY A 155 -11.52 -24.44 18.38
CA GLY A 155 -12.26 -25.58 17.84
C GLY A 155 -12.02 -26.76 18.78
N PRO A 156 -13.05 -27.58 19.06
CA PRO A 156 -12.90 -28.71 19.96
C PRO A 156 -11.69 -29.49 19.50
N GLY A 157 -10.68 -29.51 20.38
CA GLY A 157 -9.33 -29.94 20.06
C GLY A 157 -9.40 -31.18 19.20
N ARG A 158 -8.76 -31.11 18.02
CA ARG A 158 -8.42 -32.27 17.22
C ARG A 158 -7.82 -33.26 18.19
N ARG A 159 -8.64 -34.21 18.67
CA ARG A 159 -8.22 -35.28 19.56
C ARG A 159 -6.99 -35.84 18.88
N GLU A 160 -5.84 -35.58 19.46
CA GLU A 160 -4.64 -36.33 19.16
C GLU A 160 -5.10 -37.78 19.18
N ALA A 161 -5.05 -38.39 17.99
CA ALA A 161 -5.10 -39.81 17.86
C ALA A 161 -4.03 -40.30 18.83
N ARG A 162 -4.48 -40.74 20.01
CA ARG A 162 -3.64 -41.46 20.95
C ARG A 162 -3.10 -42.60 20.13
N ALA A 163 -1.84 -42.46 19.74
CA ALA A 163 -1.00 -43.56 19.34
C ALA A 163 -1.10 -44.57 20.49
N SER A 164 -1.96 -45.55 20.30
CA SER A 164 -1.95 -46.81 21.02
C SER A 164 -0.59 -47.43 20.75
N SER A 165 0.36 -47.08 21.61
CA SER A 165 1.58 -47.83 21.81
C SER A 165 1.16 -49.12 22.50
N ASP A 166 1.03 -50.16 21.70
CA ASP A 166 0.88 -51.54 22.14
C ASP A 166 2.28 -52.17 22.14
N PRO A 167 2.93 -52.40 23.30
CA PRO A 167 4.25 -52.99 23.34
C PRO A 167 4.15 -54.45 23.77
N ARG A 168 3.65 -55.34 22.90
CA ARG A 168 3.77 -56.78 23.12
C ARG A 168 3.96 -57.60 21.83
N GLY A 169 5.20 -58.07 21.68
CA GLY A 169 5.47 -59.46 21.29
C GLY A 169 5.69 -59.73 19.81
N GLY A 170 6.91 -60.13 19.44
CA GLY A 170 7.14 -60.74 18.13
C GLY A 170 8.57 -60.79 17.67
N SER A 171 9.44 -61.46 18.44
CA SER A 171 10.76 -61.90 17.98
C SER A 171 10.65 -62.67 16.66
N ARG A 172 11.43 -62.32 15.64
CA ARG A 172 11.99 -63.28 14.68
C ARG A 172 13.28 -62.78 14.04
N SER A 173 14.29 -63.60 14.28
CA SER A 173 15.65 -63.61 13.78
C SER A 173 15.71 -63.76 12.25
N GLY A 174 16.77 -63.21 11.65
CA GLY A 174 17.16 -63.36 10.24
C GLY A 174 18.15 -62.26 9.87
N ALA A 175 19.41 -62.32 10.30
CA ALA A 175 20.50 -63.01 9.60
C ALA A 175 20.54 -62.69 8.09
N GLY A 176 21.24 -61.61 7.74
CA GLY A 176 21.57 -61.24 6.36
C GLY A 176 22.82 -60.37 6.34
N LYS A 177 23.89 -60.94 5.81
CA LYS A 177 25.30 -60.53 5.88
C LYS A 177 25.71 -59.86 4.55
N GLY A 178 26.56 -58.83 4.60
CA GLY A 178 27.32 -58.32 3.45
C GLY A 178 26.63 -57.20 2.65
N VAL A 179 27.30 -56.25 2.00
CA VAL A 179 28.70 -56.10 1.57
C VAL A 179 29.00 -54.60 1.36
N SER A 180 30.28 -54.27 1.54
CA SER A 180 30.98 -53.01 1.23
C SER A 180 30.69 -52.31 -0.11
N GLY A 181 30.88 -50.99 -0.09
CA GLY A 181 31.27 -50.12 -1.21
C GLY A 181 31.11 -48.67 -0.74
N LYS A 182 32.13 -47.85 -0.41
CA LYS A 182 33.39 -47.43 -1.06
C LYS A 182 33.15 -46.78 -2.44
N SER A 183 33.57 -45.51 -2.54
CA SER A 183 33.68 -44.60 -3.72
C SER A 183 32.61 -43.49 -3.72
N GLY A 184 32.88 -42.20 -3.93
CA GLY A 184 34.10 -41.44 -4.23
C GLY A 184 33.87 -39.97 -3.80
N ALA A 185 34.90 -39.22 -3.43
CA ALA A 185 35.61 -38.33 -4.34
C ALA A 185 34.68 -37.34 -5.08
N GLY A 186 34.65 -36.10 -4.59
CA GLY A 186 33.93 -34.98 -5.21
C GLY A 186 34.56 -33.66 -4.80
N LEU A 187 35.75 -33.40 -5.35
CA LEU A 187 36.42 -32.09 -5.37
C LEU A 187 35.56 -31.08 -6.13
N GLY A 188 35.41 -29.88 -5.58
CA GLY A 188 34.68 -28.78 -6.21
C GLY A 188 35.15 -27.42 -5.69
N SER A 189 36.40 -27.09 -5.99
CA SER A 189 37.00 -25.77 -5.83
C SER A 189 36.62 -24.84 -6.98
N VAL A 190 35.89 -23.76 -6.72
CA VAL A 190 35.80 -22.54 -7.55
C VAL A 190 35.47 -21.40 -6.58
N GLY A 191 36.12 -20.26 -6.49
CA GLY A 191 37.19 -19.65 -7.26
C GLY A 191 37.30 -18.23 -6.73
N LEU A 192 38.44 -17.91 -6.13
CA LEU A 192 38.81 -16.59 -5.65
C LEU A 192 38.88 -15.63 -6.85
N ARG A 193 38.19 -14.48 -6.80
CA ARG A 193 38.47 -13.35 -7.69
C ARG A 193 38.86 -12.14 -6.86
N THR A 194 40.17 -11.95 -6.80
CA THR A 194 40.88 -10.73 -6.43
C THR A 194 40.89 -9.73 -7.59
N ALA A 195 41.12 -8.48 -7.21
CA ALA A 195 41.77 -7.40 -7.96
C ALA A 195 40.88 -6.48 -8.81
N GLY A 196 41.12 -5.17 -8.62
CA GLY A 196 40.57 -4.10 -9.42
C GLY A 196 40.80 -2.71 -8.85
N LEU A 197 42.04 -2.40 -8.43
CA LEU A 197 42.53 -1.06 -8.14
C LEU A 197 42.75 -0.27 -9.44
N GLY A 198 42.56 1.07 -9.40
CA GLY A 198 42.99 2.02 -10.43
C GLY A 198 41.81 2.69 -11.15
N THR A 199 41.80 3.97 -11.52
CA THR A 199 42.81 5.04 -11.54
C THR A 199 42.07 6.38 -11.75
N ALA A 200 42.78 7.47 -11.45
CA ALA A 200 42.39 8.87 -11.61
C ALA A 200 42.00 9.32 -13.04
N GLY A 201 41.31 10.47 -13.11
CA GLY A 201 41.04 11.30 -14.29
C GLY A 201 40.01 12.38 -13.88
N LEU A 202 40.32 13.62 -13.50
CA LEU A 202 41.04 14.73 -14.15
C LEU A 202 40.32 15.28 -15.39
N GLY A 203 39.74 16.49 -15.23
CA GLY A 203 39.30 17.41 -16.29
C GLY A 203 37.95 17.07 -16.93
N THR A 204 37.09 17.99 -17.36
CA THR A 204 37.27 19.40 -17.74
C THR A 204 35.92 20.13 -17.73
N ALA A 205 35.99 21.43 -17.49
CA ALA A 205 34.89 22.38 -17.65
C ALA A 205 34.54 22.61 -19.12
N VAL A 206 33.26 22.75 -19.46
CA VAL A 206 32.80 23.52 -20.64
C VAL A 206 31.52 24.31 -20.31
N LYS A 207 31.56 25.54 -20.81
CA LYS A 207 30.72 26.74 -20.65
C LYS A 207 29.39 26.68 -21.44
N PRO A 208 28.36 27.47 -21.09
CA PRO A 208 27.07 27.48 -21.77
C PRO A 208 27.08 28.30 -23.06
N GLY A 209 26.42 27.79 -24.10
CA GLY A 209 26.20 28.47 -25.37
C GLY A 209 24.75 28.91 -25.53
N ALA A 210 24.54 30.22 -25.52
CA ALA A 210 23.30 30.88 -25.90
C ALA A 210 23.07 30.78 -27.42
N GLY A 211 21.86 30.40 -27.83
CA GLY A 211 21.43 30.38 -29.23
C GLY A 211 20.09 31.12 -29.38
N LYS A 212 20.17 32.33 -29.93
CA LYS A 212 19.06 33.19 -30.34
C LYS A 212 18.42 32.68 -31.63
N GLY A 213 17.12 32.95 -31.76
CA GLY A 213 16.53 33.50 -32.99
C GLY A 213 15.94 32.49 -33.98
N GLY A 214 14.75 32.81 -34.49
CA GLY A 214 14.19 32.08 -35.63
C GLY A 214 12.68 32.14 -35.76
N THR A 215 12.11 33.34 -35.79
CA THR A 215 10.75 33.59 -36.29
C THR A 215 10.65 33.25 -37.78
N SER A 216 9.66 32.44 -38.16
CA SER A 216 9.07 32.50 -39.51
C SER A 216 7.68 31.86 -39.55
N ARG A 217 6.70 32.75 -39.57
CA ARG A 217 5.34 32.54 -40.11
C ARG A 217 5.49 32.44 -41.64
N PRO A 218 4.66 31.63 -42.32
CA PRO A 218 3.63 32.28 -43.11
C PRO A 218 2.27 31.56 -43.08
N ALA A 219 1.21 32.35 -43.17
CA ALA A 219 -0.12 31.96 -43.64
C ALA A 219 -0.24 32.40 -45.12
N PRO A 220 -1.41 32.41 -45.77
CA PRO A 220 -2.57 31.51 -45.74
C PRO A 220 -2.90 30.99 -47.17
N GLY A 221 -3.79 30.02 -47.32
CA GLY A 221 -4.42 29.79 -48.62
C GLY A 221 -5.10 28.43 -48.77
N GLY A 222 -6.35 28.44 -49.23
CA GLY A 222 -6.99 27.23 -49.74
C GLY A 222 -8.42 27.01 -49.29
N ALA A 223 -9.33 27.93 -49.61
CA ALA A 223 -10.76 27.66 -49.63
C ALA A 223 -11.07 26.71 -50.80
N ALA A 224 -11.40 25.45 -50.51
CA ALA A 224 -11.95 24.51 -51.48
C ALA A 224 -13.38 24.15 -51.07
N LYS A 225 -14.32 24.75 -51.80
CA LYS A 225 -15.77 24.56 -51.71
C LYS A 225 -16.11 23.28 -52.48
N ILE A 226 -16.27 22.16 -51.79
CA ILE A 226 -16.77 20.91 -52.39
C ILE A 226 -18.20 20.65 -51.93
N ARG A 227 -19.02 20.45 -52.96
CA ARG A 227 -20.47 20.22 -53.00
C ARG A 227 -20.87 18.97 -52.20
N ARG A 228 -21.98 19.08 -51.46
CA ARG A 228 -22.75 17.96 -50.89
C ARG A 228 -23.32 17.07 -52.00
N PRO A 229 -23.40 15.76 -51.78
CA PRO A 229 -24.53 14.95 -52.20
C PRO A 229 -25.42 14.60 -50.99
N ASP A 230 -26.71 14.82 -51.15
CA ASP A 230 -27.76 14.40 -50.21
C ASP A 230 -27.92 12.87 -50.25
N GLY A 231 -27.99 12.26 -49.07
CA GLY A 231 -28.28 10.83 -48.89
C GLY A 231 -28.76 10.56 -47.46
N PRO A 232 -29.96 10.01 -47.25
CA PRO A 232 -30.52 9.79 -45.91
C PRO A 232 -30.00 8.45 -45.36
N GLY A 233 -28.98 8.53 -44.50
CA GLY A 233 -28.40 7.39 -43.81
C GLY A 233 -28.34 7.65 -42.31
N SER A 234 -29.25 7.02 -41.57
CA SER A 234 -29.35 7.03 -40.12
C SER A 234 -28.04 6.56 -39.47
N ALA A 235 -27.34 7.47 -38.79
CA ALA A 235 -26.23 7.14 -37.90
C ALA A 235 -26.32 8.02 -36.66
N ALA A 236 -26.64 7.39 -35.54
CA ALA A 236 -26.72 7.97 -34.21
C ALA A 236 -25.43 8.77 -33.90
N ARG A 237 -25.58 10.10 -33.83
CA ARG A 237 -24.57 10.99 -33.27
C ARG A 237 -24.40 10.64 -31.80
N ARG A 238 -23.42 9.78 -31.49
CA ARG A 238 -22.87 9.66 -30.14
C ARG A 238 -22.26 11.02 -29.80
N ARG A 239 -22.99 11.81 -29.01
CA ARG A 239 -22.45 13.00 -28.35
C ARG A 239 -21.25 12.54 -27.51
N PRO A 240 -20.10 13.21 -27.55
CA PRO A 240 -19.08 13.00 -26.52
C PRO A 240 -19.71 13.34 -25.16
N PRO A 241 -19.44 12.56 -24.10
CA PRO A 241 -19.94 12.89 -22.77
C PRO A 241 -19.41 14.29 -22.39
N PRO A 242 -20.23 15.12 -21.72
CA PRO A 242 -19.72 16.37 -21.17
C PRO A 242 -18.58 16.03 -20.21
N LEU A 243 -17.41 16.65 -20.44
CA LEU A 243 -16.32 16.64 -19.47
C LEU A 243 -16.91 17.08 -18.13
N SER A 244 -16.89 16.16 -17.17
CA SER A 244 -17.48 16.28 -15.85
C SER A 244 -17.07 17.60 -15.19
N VAL A 245 -18.07 18.37 -14.76
CA VAL A 245 -17.98 19.64 -14.02
C VAL A 245 -17.39 19.47 -12.60
N ASN A 246 -16.91 18.28 -12.22
CA ASN A 246 -16.51 17.96 -10.84
C ASN A 246 -15.12 18.48 -10.41
N ARG A 247 -14.39 19.23 -11.24
CA ARG A 247 -13.03 19.68 -10.86
C ARG A 247 -13.00 20.85 -9.88
N ILE A 248 -14.06 21.65 -9.79
CA ILE A 248 -14.08 22.88 -8.97
C ILE A 248 -14.58 22.63 -7.54
N GLU A 249 -15.32 21.54 -7.29
CA GLU A 249 -15.78 21.22 -5.93
C GLU A 249 -14.70 20.57 -5.05
N ALA A 250 -13.71 19.91 -5.66
CA ALA A 250 -12.65 19.24 -4.92
C ALA A 250 -11.88 20.23 -4.03
N ALA A 251 -11.47 21.40 -4.55
CA ALA A 251 -10.72 22.40 -3.78
C ALA A 251 -11.52 22.92 -2.55
N SER A 252 -12.82 23.16 -2.72
CA SER A 252 -13.70 23.64 -1.65
C SER A 252 -13.95 22.59 -0.56
N PHE A 253 -14.01 21.30 -0.93
CA PHE A 253 -14.06 20.20 0.04
C PHE A 253 -12.79 20.16 0.91
N TRP A 254 -11.60 20.30 0.30
CA TRP A 254 -10.32 20.29 1.02
C TRP A 254 -10.15 21.50 1.94
N VAL A 255 -10.57 22.70 1.54
CA VAL A 255 -10.52 23.91 2.39
C VAL A 255 -11.46 23.79 3.59
N ARG A 256 -12.69 23.28 3.40
CA ARG A 256 -13.64 23.04 4.51
C ARG A 256 -13.17 21.92 5.43
N LEU A 257 -12.60 20.85 4.86
CA LEU A 257 -12.06 19.72 5.61
C LEU A 257 -10.83 20.15 6.45
N TRP A 258 -9.92 20.96 5.91
CA TRP A 258 -8.79 21.51 6.66
C TRP A 258 -9.21 22.51 7.74
N GLY A 259 -10.17 23.39 7.43
CA GLY A 259 -10.77 24.29 8.42
C GLY A 259 -11.48 23.53 9.55
N PHE A 260 -12.09 22.39 9.25
CA PHE A 260 -12.74 21.53 10.26
C PHE A 260 -11.73 20.71 11.10
N ILE A 261 -10.65 20.22 10.49
CA ILE A 261 -9.61 19.43 11.17
C ILE A 261 -8.74 20.31 12.09
N TRP A 262 -8.48 21.57 11.73
CA TRP A 262 -7.61 22.49 12.50
C TRP A 262 -8.32 23.66 13.20
N GLY A 263 -9.62 23.88 12.98
CA GLY A 263 -10.35 25.09 13.39
C GLY A 263 -11.03 25.09 14.76
N ARG A 264 -10.57 24.30 15.74
CA ARG A 264 -10.98 24.48 17.15
C ARG A 264 -9.78 24.24 18.07
N ARG A 265 -9.05 25.30 18.36
CA ARG A 265 -8.36 25.48 19.64
C ARG A 265 -9.29 26.22 20.58
#